data_AF-A0A7Y5L7I3-F1
#
_entry.id   AF-A0A7Y5L7I3-F1
#
_cell.length_a   1.000
_cell.length_b   1.000
_cell.length_c   1.000
_cell.angle_alpha   90.00
_cell.angle_beta   90.00
_cell.angle_gamma   90.00
#
_symmetry.space_group_name_H-M   'P 1'
#
loop_
_entity.id
_entity.type
_entity.pdbx_description
1 polymer ?
#
loop_
_entity_poly.entity_id
_entity_poly.type
_entity_poly.pdbx_seq_one_letter_code
_entity_poly.pdbx_strand_id
1 'polypeptide(L)'
;MALKDDTGQPIKRSEVEARKTSNNFWLYTIGGGALSFGASFFAGAMLERSVDSENRAALWSVTGAGTVIGTLIFAHNGKVRDYNLAVEAVKDSRQRELDKKIKSEQQRQENLTSERKRLEDERKRQEAERAKLLEQIRSKQKKEDKP
;
A
#
# COMPACT_ATOMS: atom_id res chain seq x y z
N MET A 1 3.72 13.86 17.49
CA MET A 1 4.08 13.91 16.06
C MET A 1 3.04 13.11 15.28
N ALA A 2 2.33 13.71 14.33
CA ALA A 2 1.34 12.99 13.54
C ALA A 2 2.05 12.15 12.47
N LEU A 3 1.69 10.87 12.34
CA LEU A 3 2.22 9.99 11.31
C LEU A 3 1.64 10.45 9.96
N LYS A 4 2.49 10.71 8.96
CA LYS A 4 2.08 11.17 7.63
C LYS A 4 2.39 10.10 6.58
N ASP A 5 1.57 10.04 5.55
CA ASP A 5 1.88 9.30 4.34
C ASP A 5 2.87 10.07 3.45
N ASP A 6 3.28 9.46 2.34
CA ASP A 6 4.27 10.02 1.43
C ASP A 6 3.72 11.21 0.62
N THR A 7 2.40 11.44 0.71
CA THR A 7 1.70 12.62 0.14
C THR A 7 1.52 13.73 1.17
N GLY A 8 2.03 13.56 2.40
CA GLY A 8 1.93 14.52 3.49
C GLY A 8 0.58 14.50 4.24
N GLN A 9 -0.34 13.60 3.88
CA GLN A 9 -1.63 13.48 4.55
C GLN A 9 -1.48 12.73 5.88
N PRO A 10 -2.17 13.18 6.95
CA PRO A 10 -2.14 12.48 8.22
C PRO A 10 -2.79 11.08 8.09
N ILE A 11 -2.10 10.07 8.63
CA ILE A 11 -2.65 8.72 8.76
C ILE A 11 -3.41 8.66 10.08
N LYS A 12 -4.73 8.42 10.00
CA LYS A 12 -5.58 8.29 11.19
C LYS A 12 -5.33 6.95 11.88
N ARG A 13 -5.42 6.94 13.22
CA ARG A 13 -5.30 5.70 13.99
C ARG A 13 -6.32 4.64 13.60
N SER A 14 -7.55 5.04 13.29
CA SER A 14 -8.63 4.14 12.86
C SER A 14 -8.30 3.39 11.56
N GLU A 15 -7.56 4.01 10.64
CA GLU A 15 -7.14 3.37 9.39
C GLU A 15 -6.06 2.31 9.64
N VAL A 16 -5.14 2.60 10.56
CA VAL A 16 -4.11 1.64 10.97
C VAL A 16 -4.75 0.47 11.72
N GLU A 17 -5.69 0.72 12.62
CA GLU A 17 -6.39 -0.34 13.37
C GLU A 17 -7.20 -1.26 12.44
N ALA A 18 -7.86 -0.72 11.41
CA ALA A 18 -8.59 -1.52 10.44
C ALA A 18 -7.69 -2.47 9.61
N ARG A 19 -6.39 -2.16 9.50
CA ARG A 19 -5.39 -2.98 8.79
C ARG A 19 -4.48 -3.78 9.71
N LYS A 20 -4.59 -3.58 11.03
CA LYS A 20 -3.70 -4.20 12.01
C LYS A 20 -4.01 -5.68 12.16
N THR A 21 -2.98 -6.50 12.02
CA THR A 21 -3.04 -7.94 12.34
C THR A 21 -2.37 -8.21 13.69
N SER A 22 -2.49 -9.43 14.21
CA SER A 22 -1.81 -9.88 15.42
C SER A 22 -0.80 -10.99 15.15
N ASN A 23 -0.48 -11.23 13.88
CA ASN A 23 0.32 -12.38 13.47
C ASN A 23 1.75 -12.26 14.00
N ASN A 24 2.37 -11.08 13.91
CA ASN A 24 3.73 -10.92 14.44
C ASN A 24 3.74 -10.88 15.96
N PHE A 25 2.70 -10.33 16.60
CA PHE A 25 2.54 -10.44 18.05
C PHE A 25 2.59 -11.91 18.50
N TRP A 26 1.77 -12.79 17.90
CA TRP A 26 1.75 -14.20 18.26
C TRP A 26 3.05 -14.90 17.90
N LEU A 27 3.60 -14.65 16.71
CA LEU A 27 4.86 -15.23 16.26
C LEU A 27 6.02 -14.87 17.20
N TYR A 28 6.14 -13.60 17.57
CA TYR A 28 7.20 -13.13 18.47
C TYR A 28 6.95 -13.56 19.90
N THR A 29 5.71 -13.63 20.35
CA THR A 29 5.40 -14.11 21.71
C THR A 29 5.78 -15.58 21.85
N ILE A 30 5.36 -16.43 20.90
CA ILE A 30 5.65 -17.88 20.95
C ILE A 30 7.13 -18.14 20.66
N GLY A 31 7.66 -17.59 19.56
CA GLY A 31 9.06 -17.80 19.16
C GLY A 31 10.04 -17.15 20.14
N GLY A 32 9.75 -15.92 20.57
CA GLY A 32 10.53 -15.21 21.57
C GLY A 32 10.45 -15.85 22.96
N GLY A 33 9.29 -16.39 23.35
CA GLY A 33 9.16 -17.15 24.59
C GLY A 33 9.97 -18.45 24.59
N ALA A 34 9.91 -19.21 23.51
CA ALA A 34 10.74 -20.41 23.35
C ALA A 34 12.24 -20.09 23.37
N LEU A 35 12.66 -19.03 22.66
CA LEU A 35 14.05 -18.58 22.64
C LEU A 35 14.52 -18.10 24.02
N SER A 36 13.69 -17.31 24.70
CA SER A 36 14.01 -16.78 26.04
C SER A 36 14.08 -17.90 27.06
N PHE A 37 13.20 -18.91 26.96
CA PHE A 37 13.28 -20.11 27.77
C PHE A 37 14.61 -20.85 27.57
N GLY A 38 15.00 -21.13 26.33
CA GLY A 38 16.27 -21.80 26.05
C GLY A 38 17.48 -21.02 26.56
N ALA A 39 17.52 -19.71 26.32
CA ALA A 39 18.62 -18.84 26.78
C ALA A 39 18.70 -18.77 28.31
N SER A 40 17.55 -18.65 28.97
CA SER A 40 17.48 -18.54 30.44
C SER A 40 17.77 -19.88 31.12
N PHE A 41 17.34 -20.99 30.53
CA PHE A 41 17.70 -22.34 30.97
C PHE A 41 19.20 -22.56 30.88
N PHE A 42 19.81 -22.20 29.75
CA PHE A 42 21.26 -22.31 29.58
C PHE A 42 22.03 -21.45 30.60
N ALA A 43 21.60 -20.19 30.80
CA ALA A 43 22.20 -19.31 31.80
C ALA A 43 22.04 -19.86 33.23
N GLY A 44 20.86 -20.35 33.57
CA GLY A 44 20.59 -20.98 34.87
C GLY A 44 21.42 -22.24 35.09
N ALA A 45 21.60 -23.08 34.07
CA ALA A 45 22.41 -24.31 34.16
C ALA A 45 23.90 -23.99 34.31
N MET A 46 24.38 -22.94 33.66
CA MET A 46 25.76 -22.46 33.84
C MET A 46 25.99 -21.93 35.26
N LEU A 47 25.01 -21.19 35.80
CA LEU A 47 25.06 -20.68 37.17
C LEU A 47 25.04 -21.82 38.21
N GLU A 48 24.14 -22.79 38.06
CA GLU A 48 24.05 -23.97 38.93
C GLU A 48 25.36 -24.77 38.94
N ARG A 49 26.06 -24.87 37.80
CA ARG A 49 27.37 -25.55 37.74
C ARG A 49 28.52 -24.74 38.36
N SER A 50 28.37 -23.42 38.44
CA SER A 50 29.40 -22.50 38.97
C SER A 50 29.29 -22.27 40.47
N VAL A 51 28.10 -22.48 41.04
CA VAL A 51 27.81 -22.33 42.46
C VAL A 51 27.66 -23.74 43.00
N ASP A 52 28.58 -24.20 43.84
CA ASP A 52 28.70 -25.57 44.39
C ASP A 52 27.56 -25.92 45.38
N SER A 53 26.34 -25.58 45.00
CA SER A 53 25.11 -25.75 45.75
C SER A 53 24.16 -26.57 44.90
N GLU A 54 23.61 -27.66 45.45
CA GLU A 54 22.56 -28.49 44.83
C GLU A 54 21.22 -27.75 44.66
N ASN A 55 21.25 -26.43 44.51
CA ASN A 55 20.10 -25.57 44.59
C ASN A 55 19.44 -25.42 43.23
N ARG A 56 18.71 -26.46 42.81
CA ARG A 56 17.86 -26.48 41.60
C ARG A 56 16.88 -25.30 41.54
N ALA A 57 16.58 -24.67 42.67
CA ALA A 57 15.77 -23.45 42.73
C ALA A 57 16.39 -22.27 41.98
N ALA A 58 17.73 -22.17 41.91
CA ALA A 58 18.42 -21.13 41.15
C ALA A 58 18.22 -21.31 39.64
N LEU A 59 18.32 -22.54 39.14
CA LEU A 59 18.03 -22.87 37.74
C LEU A 59 16.59 -22.48 37.35
N TRP A 60 15.60 -22.95 38.11
CA TRP A 60 14.19 -22.69 37.79
C TRP A 60 13.82 -21.22 37.96
N SER A 61 14.39 -20.50 38.93
CA SER A 61 14.13 -19.07 39.11
C SER A 61 14.71 -18.23 37.97
N VAL A 62 15.96 -18.48 37.58
CA VAL A 62 16.59 -17.80 36.43
C VAL A 62 15.85 -18.13 35.14
N THR A 63 15.53 -19.40 34.93
CA THR A 63 14.79 -19.86 33.73
C THR A 63 13.41 -19.20 33.66
N GLY A 64 12.64 -19.26 34.74
CA GLY A 64 11.30 -18.69 34.80
C GLY A 64 11.30 -17.18 34.61
N ALA A 65 12.14 -16.46 35.35
CA ALA A 65 12.23 -15.00 35.26
C ALA A 65 12.69 -14.54 33.86
N GLY A 66 13.76 -15.15 33.33
CA GLY A 66 14.28 -14.78 32.02
C GLY A 66 13.32 -15.12 30.87
N THR A 67 12.58 -16.23 30.98
CA THR A 67 11.52 -16.56 30.01
C THR A 67 10.43 -15.51 30.00
N VAL A 68 9.92 -15.12 31.17
CA VAL A 68 8.84 -14.13 31.26
C VAL A 68 9.29 -12.77 30.72
N ILE A 69 10.44 -12.28 31.16
CA ILE A 69 10.99 -10.99 30.72
C ILE A 69 11.23 -11.01 29.21
N GLY A 70 11.88 -12.05 28.70
CA GLY A 70 12.17 -12.17 27.28
C GLY A 70 10.89 -12.26 26.44
N THR A 71 9.91 -13.07 26.87
CA THR A 71 8.60 -13.17 26.20
C THR A 71 7.92 -11.81 26.11
N LEU A 72 7.91 -11.01 27.18
CA LEU A 72 7.31 -9.67 27.18
C LEU A 72 8.00 -8.71 26.20
N ILE A 73 9.34 -8.74 26.14
CA ILE A 73 10.13 -7.93 25.20
C ILE A 73 9.79 -8.30 23.76
N PHE A 74 9.81 -9.59 23.43
CA PHE A 74 9.48 -10.06 22.08
C PHE A 74 8.02 -9.78 21.72
N ALA A 75 7.08 -10.01 22.64
CA ALA A 75 5.67 -9.69 22.45
C ALA A 75 5.46 -8.19 22.16
N HIS A 76 6.17 -7.30 22.87
CA HIS A 76 6.15 -5.86 22.58
C HIS A 76 6.68 -5.56 21.18
N ASN A 77 7.82 -6.12 20.80
CA ASN A 77 8.39 -5.95 19.46
C ASN A 77 7.46 -6.47 18.35
N GLY A 78 6.76 -7.59 18.59
CA GLY A 78 5.74 -8.11 17.69
C GLY A 78 4.59 -7.12 17.48
N LYS A 79 4.08 -6.49 18.54
CA LYS A 79 3.05 -5.44 18.43
C LYS A 79 3.52 -4.22 17.64
N VAL A 80 4.77 -3.79 17.84
CA VAL A 80 5.37 -2.68 17.09
C VAL A 80 5.49 -3.04 15.61
N ARG A 81 5.92 -4.27 15.29
CA ARG A 81 6.01 -4.76 13.92
C ARG A 81 4.64 -4.81 13.25
N ASP A 82 3.62 -5.34 13.92
CA ASP A 82 2.23 -5.37 13.43
C ASP A 82 1.71 -3.96 13.15
N TYR A 83 2.01 -2.99 14.03
CA TYR A 83 1.62 -1.59 13.82
C TYR A 83 2.31 -0.98 12.59
N ASN A 84 3.62 -1.19 12.43
CA ASN A 84 4.38 -0.66 11.30
C ASN A 84 3.90 -1.24 9.96
N LEU A 85 3.63 -2.54 9.91
CA LEU A 85 3.06 -3.18 8.72
C LEU A 85 1.66 -2.67 8.39
N ALA A 86 0.84 -2.39 9.40
CA ALA A 86 -0.48 -1.81 9.19
C ALA A 86 -0.39 -0.38 8.60
N VAL A 87 0.57 0.43 9.08
CA VAL A 87 0.87 1.74 8.50
C VAL A 87 1.29 1.62 7.03
N GLU A 88 2.20 0.70 6.73
CA GLU A 88 2.68 0.45 5.37
C GLU A 88 1.54 0.00 4.45
N ALA A 89 0.69 -0.91 4.92
CA ALA A 89 -0.50 -1.35 4.18
C ALA A 89 -1.48 -0.18 3.89
N VAL A 90 -1.63 0.78 4.80
CA VAL A 90 -2.42 2.00 4.55
C VAL A 90 -1.78 2.83 3.45
N LYS A 91 -0.46 3.07 3.51
CA LYS A 91 0.28 3.81 2.47
C LYS A 91 0.14 3.15 1.09
N ASP A 92 0.37 1.85 1.02
CA ASP A 92 0.24 1.06 -0.20
C ASP A 92 -1.18 1.14 -0.78
N SER A 93 -2.20 1.08 0.08
CA SER A 93 -3.59 1.17 -0.36
C SER A 93 -3.90 2.54 -0.98
N ARG A 94 -3.44 3.63 -0.36
CA ARG A 94 -3.61 4.99 -0.88
C ARG A 94 -2.87 5.17 -2.21
N GLN A 95 -1.64 4.66 -2.31
CA GLN A 95 -0.86 4.74 -3.55
C GLN A 95 -1.52 3.98 -4.70
N ARG A 96 -2.01 2.76 -4.46
CA ARG A 96 -2.73 1.98 -5.48
C ARG A 96 -4.03 2.67 -5.94
N GLU A 97 -4.73 3.37 -5.05
CA GLU A 97 -5.90 4.16 -5.44
C GLU A 97 -5.53 5.38 -6.29
N LEU A 98 -4.44 6.07 -5.95
CA LEU A 98 -3.91 7.17 -6.76
C LEU A 98 -3.50 6.68 -8.15
N ASP A 99 -2.77 5.57 -8.25
CA ASP A 99 -2.35 4.99 -9.53
C ASP A 99 -3.55 4.59 -10.39
N LYS A 100 -4.60 4.03 -9.78
CA LYS A 100 -5.86 3.72 -10.49
C LYS A 100 -6.53 4.98 -11.02
N LYS A 101 -6.61 6.04 -10.22
CA LYS A 101 -7.18 7.33 -10.65
C LYS A 101 -6.38 7.93 -11.80
N ILE A 102 -5.05 7.97 -11.69
CA ILE A 102 -4.16 8.49 -12.73
C ILE A 102 -4.36 7.70 -14.03
N LYS A 103 -4.38 6.36 -13.97
CA LYS A 103 -4.63 5.52 -15.16
C LYS A 103 -6.00 5.77 -15.78
N SER A 104 -7.04 5.93 -14.95
CA SER A 104 -8.39 6.22 -15.46
C SER A 104 -8.49 7.59 -16.13
N GLU A 105 -7.80 8.60 -15.59
CA GLU A 105 -7.75 9.95 -16.19
C GLU A 105 -6.94 9.96 -17.49
N GLN A 106 -5.83 9.21 -17.55
CA GLN A 106 -5.05 9.03 -18.78
C GLN A 106 -5.89 8.38 -19.88
N GLN A 107 -6.59 7.28 -19.58
CA GLN A 107 -7.51 6.64 -20.53
C GLN A 107 -8.63 7.58 -20.97
N ARG A 108 -9.16 8.39 -20.06
CA ARG A 108 -10.17 9.41 -20.39
C ARG A 108 -9.62 10.46 -21.35
N GLN A 109 -8.40 10.94 -21.13
CA GLN A 109 -7.75 11.90 -22.02
C GLN A 109 -7.46 11.29 -23.40
N GLU A 110 -6.99 10.04 -23.45
CA GLU A 110 -6.79 9.32 -24.71
C GLU A 110 -8.09 9.16 -25.50
N ASN A 111 -9.17 8.75 -24.83
CA ASN A 111 -10.49 8.66 -25.45
C ASN A 111 -10.96 10.02 -25.99
N LEU A 112 -10.87 11.08 -25.19
CA LEU A 112 -11.25 12.44 -25.62
C LEU A 112 -10.39 12.95 -26.79
N THR A 113 -9.10 12.65 -26.81
CA THR A 113 -8.21 13.06 -27.91
C THR A 113 -8.52 12.29 -29.19
N SER A 114 -8.85 11.00 -29.10
CA SER A 114 -9.28 10.18 -30.24
C SER A 114 -10.63 10.67 -30.80
N GLU A 115 -11.56 11.02 -29.92
CA GLU A 115 -12.88 11.53 -30.30
C GLU A 115 -12.79 12.90 -30.95
N ARG A 116 -11.94 13.79 -30.43
CA ARG A 116 -11.65 15.09 -31.06
C ARG A 116 -11.10 14.93 -32.49
N LYS A 117 -10.13 14.02 -32.69
CA LYS A 117 -9.60 13.75 -34.04
C LYS A 117 -10.68 13.25 -34.99
N ARG A 118 -11.52 12.32 -34.53
CA ARG A 118 -12.63 11.79 -35.33
C ARG A 118 -13.62 12.90 -35.73
N LEU A 119 -14.02 13.75 -34.79
CA LEU A 119 -14.93 14.87 -35.06
C LEU A 119 -14.30 15.90 -36.01
N GLU A 120 -12.98 16.13 -35.91
CA GLU A 120 -12.28 17.02 -36.83
C GLU A 120 -12.23 16.46 -38.26
N ASP A 121 -12.00 15.16 -38.41
CA ASP A 121 -12.03 14.49 -39.71
C ASP A 121 -13.45 14.49 -40.32
N GLU A 122 -14.48 14.27 -39.49
CA GLU A 122 -15.88 14.39 -39.91
C GLU A 122 -16.22 15.82 -40.36
N ARG A 123 -15.76 16.85 -39.64
CA ARG A 123 -15.92 18.25 -40.06
C ARG A 123 -15.23 18.54 -41.39
N LYS A 124 -13.99 18.08 -41.58
CA LYS A 124 -13.26 18.25 -42.85
C LYS A 124 -14.00 17.62 -44.03
N ARG A 125 -14.59 16.43 -43.84
CA ARG A 125 -15.42 15.77 -44.87
C ARG A 125 -16.67 16.59 -45.20
N GLN A 126 -17.38 17.06 -44.18
CA GLN A 126 -18.57 17.90 -44.37
C GLN A 126 -18.25 19.22 -45.07
N GLU A 127 -17.14 19.86 -44.74
CA GLU A 127 -16.69 21.09 -45.40
C GLU A 127 -16.33 20.85 -46.87
N ALA A 128 -15.67 19.74 -47.19
CA ALA A 128 -15.37 19.35 -48.57
C ALA A 128 -16.64 19.06 -49.38
N GLU A 129 -17.62 18.38 -48.79
CA GLU A 129 -18.93 18.15 -49.42
C GLU A 129 -19.70 19.46 -49.66
N ARG A 130 -19.72 20.36 -48.67
CA ARG A 130 -20.31 21.69 -48.81
C ARG A 130 -19.65 22.49 -49.92
N ALA A 131 -18.33 22.48 -50.01
CA ALA A 131 -17.59 23.17 -51.07
C ALA A 131 -17.97 22.65 -52.46
N LYS A 132 -18.03 21.32 -52.64
CA LYS A 132 -18.46 20.69 -53.90
C LYS A 132 -19.89 21.08 -54.28
N LEU A 133 -20.82 21.08 -53.32
CA LEU A 133 -22.21 21.47 -53.55
C LEU A 133 -22.34 22.95 -53.97
N LEU A 134 -21.60 23.84 -53.31
CA LEU A 134 -21.57 25.27 -53.68
C LEU A 134 -21.02 25.48 -55.10
N GLU A 135 -20.00 24.73 -55.50
CA GLU A 135 -19.46 24.77 -56.85
C GLU A 135 -20.47 24.26 -57.91
N GLN A 136 -21.22 23.20 -57.59
CA GLN A 136 -22.30 22.71 -58.44
C GLN A 136 -23.44 23.73 -58.59
N ILE A 137 -23.83 24.41 -57.51
CA ILE A 137 -24.85 25.47 -57.58
C ILE A 137 -24.34 26.63 -58.44
N ARG A 138 -23.11 27.08 -58.21
CA ARG A 138 -22.50 28.20 -58.94
C ARG A 138 -22.36 27.91 -60.44
N SER A 139 -21.99 26.68 -60.80
CA SER A 139 -21.88 26.25 -62.20
C SER A 139 -23.24 26.07 -62.89
N LYS A 140 -24.28 25.65 -62.16
CA LYS A 140 -25.66 25.63 -62.67
C LYS A 140 -26.20 27.04 -62.92
N GLN A 141 -26.03 27.97 -61.97
CA GLN A 141 -26.43 29.37 -62.15
C GLN A 141 -25.74 30.01 -63.37
N LYS A 142 -24.44 29.79 -63.56
CA LYS A 142 -23.71 30.28 -64.75
C LYS A 142 -24.20 29.70 -66.08
N LYS A 143 -24.85 28.53 -66.08
CA LYS A 143 -25.45 27.93 -67.28
C LYS A 143 -26.84 28.48 -67.56
N GLU A 144 -27.61 28.82 -66.53
CA GLU A 144 -28.92 29.48 -66.67
C GLU A 144 -28.80 30.96 -67.07
N ASP A 145 -27.73 31.66 -66.69
CA ASP A 145 -27.48 33.08 -67.05
C ASP A 145 -26.85 33.27 -68.44
N LYS A 146 -26.59 32.20 -69.21
CA LYS A 146 -26.14 32.33 -70.61
C LYS A 146 -27.37 32.31 -71.54
N PRO A 147 -27.59 33.38 -72.34
CA PRO A 147 -28.76 33.53 -73.20
C PRO A 147 -28.84 32.47 -74.31
#